data_AF-A0A7V1NC43-F1
#
_entry.id   AF-A0A7V1NC43-F1
#
_cell.length_a   1.000
_cell.length_b   1.000
_cell.length_c   1.000
_cell.angle_alpha   90.00
_cell.angle_beta   90.00
_cell.angle_gamma   90.00
#
_symmetry.space_group_name_H-M   'P 1'
#
loop_
_entity.id
_entity.type
_entity.pdbx_description
1 polymer ?
#
loop_
_entity_poly.entity_id
_entity_poly.type
_entity_poly.pdbx_seq_one_letter_code
_entity_poly.pdbx_strand_id
1 'polypeptide(L)'
;MSNRRLSGPLSFFAGMSSRRRSRRKRLIAGLSIGLLVVLSGGCASDAARRSDARFEATMAARRAAVLEDPDSAYPPYYRVEGGPGATLLLMGTIHLGPQGGWRLSPAVLDGIERADRFVMEADLRRATEEAVSNLVANLVIMDPPTRLPDVISPETAKLLEEKDKALAIRGMPRNARRIMKPWFIAVGLGESTSAESGYSTGAAAENILYEAIGDRPLTALETFEEQMRLLDDLPMEIQDLMLRDALSRLDHAVDDTRALVRAWQIGDEAGLEAAAREGTDLLPELDAFYEILLDRRNIEWLPTLRS
;
A
#
# COMPACT_ATOMS: atom_id res chain seq x y z
N MET A 1 -44.41 -14.92 -28.01
CA MET A 1 -43.58 -13.70 -28.11
C MET A 1 -43.19 -13.28 -26.71
N SER A 2 -41.96 -13.59 -26.28
CA SER A 2 -41.46 -13.31 -24.93
C SER A 2 -40.10 -12.61 -25.06
N ASN A 3 -40.04 -11.36 -24.57
CA ASN A 3 -38.83 -10.57 -24.48
C ASN A 3 -38.10 -10.90 -23.17
N ARG A 4 -36.87 -11.44 -23.27
CA ARG A 4 -35.92 -11.49 -22.15
C ARG A 4 -34.93 -10.33 -22.31
N ARG A 5 -34.86 -9.46 -21.29
CA ARG A 5 -33.73 -8.54 -21.08
C ARG A 5 -32.67 -9.26 -20.25
N LEU A 6 -31.42 -9.16 -20.69
CA LEU A 6 -30.22 -9.66 -20.01
C LEU A 6 -29.79 -8.68 -18.92
N SER A 7 -29.63 -9.17 -17.69
CA SER A 7 -29.05 -8.46 -16.55
C SER A 7 -27.52 -8.50 -16.64
N GLY A 8 -26.85 -7.35 -16.53
CA GLY A 8 -25.38 -7.21 -16.54
C GLY A 8 -24.70 -7.48 -15.19
N PRO A 9 -23.35 -7.47 -15.13
CA PRO A 9 -22.58 -7.88 -13.97
C PRO A 9 -22.20 -6.67 -13.10
N LEU A 10 -22.89 -6.47 -11.97
CA LEU A 10 -22.54 -5.45 -10.95
C LEU A 10 -22.79 -5.97 -9.52
N SER A 11 -22.36 -7.20 -9.23
CA SER A 11 -22.52 -7.80 -7.89
C SER A 11 -21.21 -7.98 -7.13
N PHE A 12 -20.15 -7.29 -7.52
CA PHE A 12 -18.82 -7.53 -6.95
C PHE A 12 -18.54 -6.81 -5.61
N PHE A 13 -19.34 -5.81 -5.23
CA PHE A 13 -19.13 -5.03 -4.00
C PHE A 13 -20.20 -5.19 -2.90
N ALA A 14 -21.14 -6.12 -3.05
CA ALA A 14 -22.23 -6.27 -2.09
C ALA A 14 -22.25 -7.68 -1.47
N GLY A 15 -21.74 -7.83 -0.24
CA GLY A 15 -22.03 -9.04 0.53
C GLY A 15 -21.23 -9.31 1.79
N MET A 16 -21.47 -8.57 2.88
CA MET A 16 -21.90 -9.17 4.16
C MET A 16 -22.22 -8.08 5.20
N SER A 17 -23.51 -7.75 5.29
CA SER A 17 -24.13 -7.05 6.41
C SER A 17 -25.27 -7.92 6.91
N SER A 18 -25.13 -8.48 8.12
CA SER A 18 -26.24 -8.48 9.08
C SER A 18 -25.71 -8.71 10.50
N ARG A 19 -25.50 -7.60 11.23
CA ARG A 19 -25.82 -7.45 12.66
C ARG A 19 -25.52 -6.01 13.09
N ARG A 20 -26.53 -5.37 13.67
CA ARG A 20 -26.53 -3.98 14.16
C ARG A 20 -25.28 -3.67 15.00
N ARG A 21 -24.52 -2.62 14.66
CA ARG A 21 -23.80 -1.73 15.60
C ARG A 21 -23.26 -0.48 14.89
N SER A 22 -23.42 0.66 15.58
CA SER A 22 -22.91 2.03 15.37
C SER A 22 -22.41 2.45 13.97
N ARG A 23 -22.98 3.54 13.43
CA ARG A 23 -22.44 4.32 12.32
C ARG A 23 -21.04 4.85 12.67
N ARG A 24 -19.98 4.06 12.46
CA ARG A 24 -18.64 4.59 12.18
C ARG A 24 -18.55 4.74 10.67
N LYS A 25 -18.23 5.95 10.19
CA LYS A 25 -17.91 6.17 8.77
C LYS A 25 -16.73 5.25 8.44
N ARG A 26 -16.91 4.31 7.52
CA ARG A 26 -15.80 3.51 7.01
C ARG A 26 -14.99 4.45 6.11
N LEU A 27 -13.76 4.76 6.51
CA LEU A 27 -12.82 5.43 5.62
C LEU A 27 -12.52 4.48 4.47
N ILE A 28 -12.53 5.00 3.25
CA ILE A 28 -12.19 4.24 2.04
C ILE A 28 -10.71 3.91 2.14
N ALA A 29 -10.38 2.61 2.11
CA ALA A 29 -9.02 2.16 1.93
C ALA A 29 -8.58 2.52 0.51
N GLY A 30 -7.81 3.60 0.37
CA GLY A 30 -7.00 3.81 -0.82
C GLY A 30 -5.77 2.93 -0.71
N LEU A 31 -5.43 2.20 -1.77
CA LEU A 31 -4.03 1.85 -1.98
C LEU A 31 -3.30 3.19 -2.01
N SER A 32 -2.35 3.46 -1.12
CA SER A 32 -1.24 4.38 -1.36
C SER A 32 0.05 3.54 -1.42
N ILE A 33 1.07 3.97 -2.15
CA ILE A 33 2.31 3.17 -2.28
C ILE A 33 3.47 4.02 -1.78
N GLY A 34 3.49 4.29 -0.48
CA GLY A 34 4.55 5.08 0.14
C GLY A 34 5.64 4.21 0.74
N LEU A 35 6.82 4.14 0.10
CA LEU A 35 8.07 3.89 0.80
C LEU A 35 9.17 4.79 0.22
N LEU A 36 9.67 5.74 1.01
CA LEU A 36 10.85 6.54 0.68
C LEU A 36 12.05 6.00 1.47
N VAL A 37 13.12 5.62 0.78
CA VAL A 37 14.41 5.18 1.34
C VAL A 37 15.45 6.29 1.15
N VAL A 38 16.26 6.56 2.18
CA VAL A 38 17.46 7.41 2.06
C VAL A 38 18.69 6.64 2.54
N LEU A 39 19.68 6.53 1.64
CA LEU A 39 20.97 5.88 1.87
C LEU A 39 21.96 6.79 2.61
N SER A 40 22.76 6.21 3.50
CA SER A 40 24.20 6.55 3.55
C SER A 40 25.02 5.40 4.11
N GLY A 41 26.02 4.96 3.34
CA GLY A 41 27.05 4.02 3.77
C GLY A 41 28.36 4.75 4.05
N GLY A 42 29.01 4.42 5.18
CA GLY A 42 30.33 4.92 5.54
C GLY A 42 30.97 4.10 6.65
N CYS A 43 32.28 3.81 6.51
CA CYS A 43 33.06 2.87 7.32
C CYS A 43 33.01 3.12 8.84
N ALA A 44 32.87 2.05 9.62
CA ALA A 44 32.57 2.08 11.06
C ALA A 44 33.78 2.47 11.95
N SER A 45 33.56 3.46 12.82
CA SER A 45 34.43 3.86 13.94
C SER A 45 33.94 3.26 15.27
N ASP A 46 34.64 3.49 16.39
CA ASP A 46 34.18 3.06 17.73
C ASP A 46 32.86 3.72 18.18
N ALA A 47 32.50 4.86 17.58
CA ALA A 47 31.19 5.48 17.75
C ALA A 47 30.11 4.70 16.98
N ALA A 48 30.45 4.14 15.80
CA ALA A 48 29.57 3.26 15.04
C ALA A 48 29.32 1.95 15.81
N ARG A 49 30.33 1.32 16.42
CA ARG A 49 30.11 0.13 17.26
C ARG A 49 29.20 0.35 18.46
N ARG A 50 29.21 1.56 19.06
CA ARG A 50 28.27 1.93 20.14
C ARG A 50 26.88 2.28 19.62
N SER A 51 26.77 2.86 18.42
CA SER A 51 25.48 3.03 17.76
C SER A 51 24.87 1.68 17.38
N ASP A 52 25.70 0.71 16.94
CA ASP A 52 25.26 -0.64 16.57
C ASP A 52 24.74 -1.39 17.80
N ALA A 53 25.45 -1.34 18.94
CA ALA A 53 24.97 -1.97 20.17
C ALA A 53 23.68 -1.33 20.72
N ARG A 54 23.54 0.00 20.61
CA ARG A 54 22.31 0.71 20.98
C ARG A 54 21.16 0.39 20.02
N PHE A 55 21.45 0.29 18.72
CA PHE A 55 20.49 -0.08 17.69
C PHE A 55 19.98 -1.51 17.95
N GLU A 56 20.87 -2.47 18.15
CA GLU A 56 20.50 -3.86 18.46
C GLU A 56 19.69 -3.97 19.76
N ALA A 57 20.07 -3.25 20.81
CA ALA A 57 19.30 -3.22 22.05
C ALA A 57 17.90 -2.61 21.84
N THR A 58 17.79 -1.56 21.02
CA THR A 58 16.50 -0.94 20.67
C THR A 58 15.64 -1.91 19.87
N MET A 59 16.21 -2.58 18.87
CA MET A 59 15.50 -3.58 18.06
C MET A 59 15.06 -4.77 18.90
N ALA A 60 15.90 -5.24 19.83
CA ALA A 60 15.53 -6.30 20.77
C ALA A 60 14.35 -5.88 21.68
N ALA A 61 14.36 -4.66 22.20
CA ALA A 61 13.26 -4.14 23.01
C ALA A 61 11.95 -4.01 22.21
N ARG A 62 12.01 -3.50 20.97
CA ARG A 62 10.84 -3.43 20.07
C ARG A 62 10.30 -4.82 19.74
N ARG A 63 11.18 -5.78 19.43
CA ARG A 63 10.79 -7.18 19.18
C ARG A 63 10.11 -7.79 20.41
N ALA A 64 10.61 -7.53 21.62
CA ALA A 64 9.99 -8.00 22.85
C ALA A 64 8.60 -7.38 23.06
N ALA A 65 8.45 -6.06 22.84
CA ALA A 65 7.17 -5.38 22.95
C ALA A 65 6.12 -5.90 21.96
N VAL A 66 6.50 -6.18 20.71
CA VAL A 66 5.61 -6.80 19.70
C VAL A 66 5.23 -8.24 20.06
N LEU A 67 6.09 -8.98 20.77
CA LEU A 67 5.76 -10.31 21.28
C LEU A 67 4.75 -10.26 22.43
N GLU A 68 4.85 -9.24 23.29
CA GLU A 68 3.90 -9.02 24.39
C GLU A 68 2.54 -8.51 23.89
N ASP A 69 2.57 -7.61 22.90
CA ASP A 69 1.39 -7.07 22.24
C ASP A 69 1.56 -7.05 20.70
N PRO A 70 0.96 -8.01 19.98
CA PRO A 70 1.05 -8.10 18.52
C PRO A 70 0.52 -6.91 17.74
N ASP A 71 -0.28 -6.02 18.35
CA ASP A 71 -0.76 -4.80 17.70
C ASP A 71 0.16 -3.58 17.99
N SER A 72 1.22 -3.75 18.78
CA SER A 72 2.19 -2.67 19.00
C SER A 72 3.03 -2.42 17.75
N ALA A 73 3.30 -1.15 17.47
CA ALA A 73 4.08 -0.73 16.31
C ALA A 73 5.02 0.44 16.63
N TYR A 74 6.27 0.27 16.22
CA TYR A 74 7.40 1.18 16.34
C TYR A 74 7.96 1.49 14.95
N PRO A 75 7.15 2.10 14.06
CA PRO A 75 7.56 2.34 12.68
C PRO A 75 8.78 3.25 12.60
N PRO A 76 9.60 3.10 11.54
CA PRO A 76 10.70 4.01 11.31
C PRO A 76 10.14 5.38 10.94
N TYR A 77 10.78 6.43 11.46
CA TYR A 77 10.44 7.80 11.12
C TYR A 77 11.71 8.65 11.06
N TYR A 78 11.70 9.63 10.17
CA TYR A 78 12.76 10.61 10.03
C TYR A 78 12.32 11.94 10.65
N ARG A 79 13.24 12.56 11.38
CA ARG A 79 13.08 13.92 11.88
C ARG A 79 13.96 14.84 11.05
N VAL A 80 13.35 15.76 10.33
CA VAL A 80 14.05 16.76 9.50
C VAL A 80 13.87 18.13 10.14
N GLU A 81 14.99 18.77 10.46
CA GLU A 81 14.99 20.14 11.00
C GLU A 81 15.12 21.14 9.84
N GLY A 82 14.20 22.12 9.80
CA GLY A 82 14.10 23.10 8.74
C GLY A 82 14.54 24.51 9.15
N GLY A 83 14.01 25.52 8.45
CA GLY A 83 14.14 26.95 8.81
C GLY A 83 13.62 27.25 10.22
N PRO A 84 13.65 28.52 10.70
CA PRO A 84 13.73 28.90 12.12
C PRO A 84 12.77 28.14 13.07
N GLY A 85 13.21 26.98 13.57
CA GLY A 85 12.46 26.13 14.51
C GLY A 85 11.48 25.11 13.89
N ALA A 86 11.34 25.05 12.57
CA ALA A 86 10.48 24.09 11.89
C ALA A 86 11.03 22.66 12.01
N THR A 87 10.15 21.70 12.30
CA THR A 87 10.47 20.27 12.32
C THR A 87 9.44 19.53 11.48
N LEU A 88 9.91 18.72 10.53
CA LEU A 88 9.10 17.73 9.84
C LEU A 88 9.36 16.35 10.47
N LEU A 89 8.29 15.67 10.85
CA LEU A 89 8.34 14.24 11.17
C LEU A 89 7.75 13.48 9.99
N LEU A 90 8.59 12.69 9.32
CA LEU A 90 8.20 11.85 8.19
C LEU A 90 8.15 10.40 8.66
N MET A 91 6.98 9.79 8.64
CA MET A 91 6.76 8.40 9.03
C MET A 91 6.07 7.67 7.87
N GLY A 92 6.65 6.55 7.44
CA GLY A 92 5.98 5.67 6.49
C GLY A 92 4.83 4.91 7.15
N THR A 93 3.64 4.97 6.57
CA THR A 93 2.49 4.15 7.00
C THR A 93 2.49 2.79 6.31
N ILE A 94 1.64 1.89 6.76
CA ILE A 94 1.32 0.64 6.06
C ILE A 94 -0.20 0.55 5.90
N HIS A 95 -0.66 0.21 4.69
CA HIS A 95 -2.08 0.13 4.32
C HIS A 95 -2.84 -1.03 4.95
N LEU A 96 -2.27 -1.63 5.98
CA LEU A 96 -2.73 -2.83 6.62
C LEU A 96 -2.75 -2.61 8.11
N GLY A 97 -3.69 -3.22 8.81
CA GLY A 97 -3.56 -3.36 10.26
C GLY A 97 -4.36 -4.52 10.82
N PRO A 98 -4.07 -4.88 12.08
CA PRO A 98 -4.78 -5.95 12.75
C PRO A 98 -6.21 -5.50 13.04
N GLN A 99 -7.12 -6.45 13.27
CA GLN A 99 -8.52 -6.11 13.59
C GLN A 99 -8.67 -5.16 14.80
N GLY A 100 -7.73 -5.22 15.75
CA GLY A 100 -7.68 -4.34 16.92
C GLY A 100 -7.17 -2.92 16.64
N GLY A 101 -6.64 -2.65 15.44
CA GLY A 101 -5.93 -1.41 15.10
C GLY A 101 -4.52 -1.37 15.71
N TRP A 102 -3.63 -0.55 15.12
CA TRP A 102 -2.26 -0.41 15.63
C TRP A 102 -2.19 0.41 16.93
N ARG A 103 -1.24 0.05 17.79
CA ARG A 103 -0.81 0.84 18.96
C ARG A 103 0.58 1.41 18.68
N LEU A 104 0.59 2.65 18.20
CA LEU A 104 1.84 3.33 17.82
C LEU A 104 2.69 3.65 19.05
N SER A 105 4.01 3.67 18.86
CA SER A 105 4.97 3.98 19.91
C SER A 105 4.71 5.37 20.53
N PRO A 106 5.04 5.57 21.83
CA PRO A 106 4.88 6.87 22.49
C PRO A 106 5.56 8.04 21.76
N ALA A 107 6.71 7.81 21.12
CA ALA A 107 7.42 8.83 20.36
C ALA A 107 6.63 9.33 19.14
N VAL A 108 5.95 8.40 18.44
CA VAL A 108 5.08 8.73 17.31
C VAL A 108 3.83 9.45 17.79
N LEU A 109 3.22 8.98 18.88
CA LEU A 109 2.04 9.62 19.47
C LEU A 109 2.34 11.06 19.96
N ASP A 110 3.50 11.30 20.59
CA ASP A 110 3.94 12.65 20.96
C ASP A 110 4.10 13.55 19.72
N GLY A 111 4.69 13.01 18.64
CA GLY A 111 4.79 13.72 17.37
C GLY A 111 3.43 14.10 16.79
N ILE A 112 2.47 13.17 16.81
CA ILE A 112 1.09 13.40 16.36
C ILE A 112 0.38 14.44 17.23
N GLU A 113 0.57 14.40 18.55
CA GLU A 113 -0.06 15.34 19.48
C GLU A 113 0.48 16.76 19.29
N ARG A 114 1.80 16.90 19.09
CA ARG A 114 2.48 18.18 18.94
C ARG A 114 2.41 18.76 17.52
N ALA A 115 1.91 18.00 16.55
CA ALA A 115 1.81 18.45 15.17
C ALA A 115 0.79 19.60 15.01
N ASP A 116 1.27 20.74 14.52
CA ASP A 116 0.43 21.89 14.15
C ASP A 116 -0.35 21.65 12.85
N ARG A 117 0.19 20.83 11.94
CA ARG A 117 -0.40 20.45 10.66
C ARG A 117 0.01 19.05 10.25
N PHE A 118 -0.79 18.43 9.39
CA PHE A 118 -0.51 17.13 8.80
C PHE A 118 -0.26 17.26 7.31
N VAL A 119 0.58 16.37 6.80
CA VAL A 119 0.77 16.14 5.38
C VAL A 119 0.55 14.65 5.14
N MET A 120 -0.35 14.30 4.23
CA MET A 120 -0.65 12.92 3.84
C MET A 120 -0.48 12.79 2.33
N GLU A 121 -0.24 11.59 1.80
CA GLU A 121 -0.21 11.34 0.36
C GLU A 121 -1.52 11.84 -0.28
N ALA A 122 -2.66 11.31 0.18
CA ALA A 122 -3.98 11.76 -0.26
C ALA A 122 -4.89 12.18 0.91
N ASP A 123 -5.86 13.06 0.65
CA ASP A 123 -6.98 13.31 1.58
C ASP A 123 -8.16 12.39 1.24
N LEU A 124 -8.11 11.16 1.76
CA LEU A 124 -9.15 10.15 1.54
C LEU A 124 -10.49 10.51 2.20
N ARG A 125 -10.53 11.50 3.09
CA ARG A 125 -11.79 11.95 3.73
C ARG A 125 -12.68 12.69 2.75
N ARG A 126 -12.12 13.17 1.62
CA ARG A 126 -12.83 13.92 0.57
C ARG A 126 -13.40 13.01 -0.52
N ALA A 127 -12.96 11.76 -0.59
CA ALA A 127 -13.40 10.80 -1.58
C ALA A 127 -14.71 10.15 -1.12
N THR A 128 -15.76 10.21 -1.95
CA THR A 128 -17.00 9.45 -1.70
C THR A 128 -16.87 8.04 -2.28
N GLU A 129 -17.56 7.06 -1.68
CA GLU A 129 -17.56 5.67 -2.17
C GLU A 129 -18.00 5.60 -3.64
N GLU A 130 -18.99 6.43 -4.02
CA GLU A 130 -19.48 6.53 -5.39
C GLU A 130 -18.42 7.10 -6.33
N ALA A 131 -17.74 8.19 -5.96
CA ALA A 131 -16.70 8.79 -6.79
C ALA A 131 -15.53 7.82 -7.02
N VAL A 132 -15.11 7.13 -5.96
CA VAL A 132 -14.07 6.09 -6.03
C VAL A 132 -14.51 4.94 -6.93
N SER A 133 -15.71 4.40 -6.73
CA SER A 133 -16.23 3.30 -7.55
C SER A 133 -16.34 3.67 -9.03
N ASN A 134 -16.78 4.90 -9.33
CA ASN A 134 -16.89 5.37 -10.71
C ASN A 134 -15.51 5.57 -11.35
N LEU A 135 -14.56 6.14 -10.63
CA LEU A 135 -13.18 6.30 -11.10
C LEU A 135 -12.56 4.93 -11.42
N VAL A 136 -12.62 3.99 -10.49
CA VAL A 136 -12.07 2.64 -10.67
C VAL A 136 -12.74 1.94 -11.85
N ALA A 137 -14.07 2.02 -11.98
CA ALA A 137 -14.78 1.42 -13.11
C ALA A 137 -14.32 1.95 -14.49
N ASN A 138 -13.90 3.22 -14.55
CA ASN A 138 -13.43 3.85 -15.78
C ASN A 138 -11.97 3.51 -16.11
N LEU A 139 -11.12 3.32 -15.11
CA LEU A 139 -9.68 3.05 -15.34
C LEU A 139 -9.41 1.56 -15.57
N VAL A 140 -10.13 0.68 -14.88
CA VAL A 140 -9.80 -0.75 -14.83
C VAL A 140 -10.06 -1.50 -16.13
N ILE A 141 -11.02 -1.06 -16.94
CA ILE A 141 -11.44 -1.79 -18.14
C ILE A 141 -10.61 -1.35 -19.35
N MET A 142 -10.03 -2.30 -20.07
CA MET A 142 -9.37 -2.05 -21.35
C MET A 142 -10.39 -1.66 -22.42
N ASP A 143 -10.01 -0.72 -23.28
CA ASP A 143 -10.82 -0.33 -24.43
C ASP A 143 -11.03 -1.51 -25.39
N PRO A 144 -12.27 -1.79 -25.84
CA PRO A 144 -12.51 -2.76 -26.88
C PRO A 144 -11.79 -2.39 -28.20
N PRO A 145 -11.26 -3.37 -28.96
CA PRO A 145 -11.43 -4.82 -28.79
C PRO A 145 -10.38 -5.49 -27.86
N THR A 146 -9.44 -4.74 -27.29
CA THR A 146 -8.30 -5.26 -26.53
C THR A 146 -8.71 -6.09 -25.32
N ARG A 147 -8.05 -7.22 -25.12
CA ARG A 147 -8.28 -8.16 -24.01
C ARG A 147 -6.95 -8.48 -23.33
N LEU A 148 -7.05 -9.02 -22.13
CA LEU A 148 -5.88 -9.37 -21.31
C LEU A 148 -4.86 -10.24 -22.07
N PRO A 149 -5.25 -11.29 -22.84
CA PRO A 149 -4.30 -12.09 -23.61
C PRO A 149 -3.56 -11.33 -24.73
N ASP A 150 -4.07 -10.18 -25.16
CA ASP A 150 -3.47 -9.37 -26.22
C ASP A 150 -2.32 -8.49 -25.70
N VAL A 151 -2.21 -8.34 -24.37
CA VAL A 151 -1.35 -7.33 -23.72
C VAL A 151 -0.39 -7.91 -22.67
N ILE A 152 -0.37 -9.24 -22.51
CA ILE A 152 0.49 -9.93 -21.55
C ILE A 152 1.49 -10.82 -22.27
N SER A 153 2.65 -11.04 -21.66
CA SER A 153 3.65 -11.99 -22.15
C SER A 153 3.17 -13.44 -22.03
N PRO A 154 3.74 -14.38 -22.83
CA PRO A 154 3.48 -15.80 -22.68
C PRO A 154 3.75 -16.34 -21.26
N GLU A 155 4.75 -15.79 -20.58
CA GLU A 155 5.10 -16.14 -19.20
C GLU A 155 3.98 -15.77 -18.23
N THR A 156 3.45 -14.55 -18.33
CA THR A 156 2.29 -14.12 -17.52
C THR A 156 1.04 -14.92 -17.87
N ALA A 157 0.81 -15.22 -19.15
CA ALA A 157 -0.33 -16.03 -19.58
C ALA A 157 -0.30 -17.43 -18.95
N LYS A 158 0.88 -18.06 -18.91
CA LYS A 158 1.08 -19.36 -18.25
C LYS A 158 0.79 -19.29 -16.76
N LEU A 159 1.29 -18.27 -16.05
CA LEU A 159 1.00 -18.07 -14.63
C LEU A 159 -0.49 -17.84 -14.35
N LEU A 160 -1.20 -17.09 -15.21
CA LEU A 160 -2.65 -16.91 -15.11
C LEU A 160 -3.44 -18.21 -15.27
N GLU A 161 -2.94 -19.14 -16.08
CA GLU A 161 -3.51 -20.48 -16.22
C GLU A 161 -3.25 -21.33 -14.98
N GLU A 162 -2.00 -21.34 -14.49
CA GLU A 162 -1.60 -22.07 -13.28
C GLU A 162 -2.36 -21.58 -12.04
N LYS A 163 -2.61 -20.26 -11.94
CA LYS A 163 -3.29 -19.62 -10.80
C LYS A 163 -4.80 -19.40 -11.02
N ASP A 164 -5.42 -19.93 -12.08
CA ASP A 164 -6.83 -19.63 -12.42
C ASP A 164 -7.81 -19.91 -11.26
N LYS A 165 -7.65 -21.07 -10.60
CA LYS A 165 -8.50 -21.44 -9.45
C LYS A 165 -8.29 -20.49 -8.26
N ALA A 166 -7.04 -20.12 -7.99
CA ALA A 166 -6.67 -19.21 -6.91
C ALA A 166 -7.26 -17.81 -7.14
N LEU A 167 -7.21 -17.33 -8.39
CA LEU A 167 -7.83 -16.07 -8.82
C LEU A 167 -9.35 -16.13 -8.72
N ALA A 168 -9.98 -17.22 -9.14
CA ALA A 168 -11.43 -17.38 -9.09
C ALA A 168 -11.98 -17.36 -7.66
N ILE A 169 -11.28 -17.98 -6.70
CA ILE A 169 -11.65 -17.95 -5.26
C ILE A 169 -11.54 -16.53 -4.70
N ARG A 170 -10.58 -15.74 -5.18
CA ARG A 170 -10.39 -14.31 -4.88
C ARG A 170 -11.32 -13.40 -5.68
N GLY A 171 -12.32 -13.97 -6.36
CA GLY A 171 -13.33 -13.25 -7.11
C GLY A 171 -12.83 -12.65 -8.44
N MET A 172 -11.68 -13.08 -8.95
CA MET A 172 -11.20 -12.70 -10.28
C MET A 172 -11.36 -13.86 -11.28
N PRO A 173 -12.59 -14.33 -11.58
CA PRO A 173 -12.81 -15.42 -12.52
C PRO A 173 -12.39 -15.01 -13.94
N ARG A 174 -12.08 -16.01 -14.76
CA ARG A 174 -11.49 -15.82 -16.10
C ARG A 174 -12.25 -14.84 -16.98
N ASN A 175 -13.58 -14.90 -16.95
CA ASN A 175 -14.44 -14.02 -17.72
C ASN A 175 -14.36 -12.55 -17.27
N ALA A 176 -14.23 -12.29 -15.96
CA ALA A 176 -14.12 -10.94 -15.42
C ALA A 176 -12.77 -10.31 -15.74
N ARG A 177 -11.68 -11.03 -15.47
CA ARG A 177 -10.31 -10.50 -15.66
C ARG A 177 -9.91 -10.32 -17.12
N ARG A 178 -10.59 -10.99 -18.06
CA ARG A 178 -10.29 -10.90 -19.51
C ARG A 178 -10.37 -9.48 -20.09
N ILE A 179 -11.12 -8.59 -19.45
CA ILE A 179 -11.29 -7.19 -19.88
C ILE A 179 -10.60 -6.18 -18.95
N MET A 180 -9.99 -6.65 -17.86
CA MET A 180 -9.33 -5.80 -16.87
C MET A 180 -7.88 -5.55 -17.28
N LYS A 181 -7.36 -4.36 -17.03
CA LYS A 181 -5.94 -4.03 -17.20
C LYS A 181 -5.07 -4.85 -16.23
N PRO A 182 -3.84 -5.24 -16.62
CA PRO A 182 -2.97 -6.06 -15.77
C PRO A 182 -2.67 -5.45 -14.41
N TRP A 183 -2.45 -4.12 -14.33
CA TRP A 183 -2.14 -3.42 -13.06
C TRP A 183 -3.21 -3.66 -11.99
N PHE A 184 -4.49 -3.67 -12.38
CA PHE A 184 -5.59 -3.83 -11.45
C PHE A 184 -5.66 -5.24 -10.88
N ILE A 185 -5.36 -6.24 -11.71
CA ILE A 185 -5.29 -7.64 -11.27
C ILE A 185 -4.13 -7.82 -10.28
N ALA A 186 -2.97 -7.22 -10.58
CA ALA A 186 -1.81 -7.25 -9.70
C ALA A 186 -2.11 -6.61 -8.32
N VAL A 187 -2.72 -5.43 -8.31
CA VAL A 187 -3.16 -4.73 -7.10
C VAL A 187 -4.18 -5.55 -6.30
N GLY A 188 -5.19 -6.11 -6.97
CA GLY A 188 -6.23 -6.92 -6.34
C GLY A 188 -5.70 -8.20 -5.70
N LEU A 189 -4.65 -8.81 -6.27
CA LEU A 189 -3.94 -9.93 -5.65
C LEU A 189 -3.30 -9.53 -4.32
N GLY A 190 -2.65 -8.37 -4.25
CA GLY A 190 -2.09 -7.83 -3.01
C GLY A 190 -3.15 -7.60 -1.92
N GLU A 191 -4.29 -7.01 -2.28
CA GLU A 191 -5.40 -6.78 -1.34
C GLU A 191 -5.97 -8.12 -0.81
N SER A 192 -6.20 -9.09 -1.69
CA SER A 192 -6.75 -10.39 -1.29
C SER A 192 -5.82 -11.17 -0.37
N THR A 193 -4.51 -11.13 -0.65
CA THR A 193 -3.46 -11.75 0.19
C THR A 193 -3.42 -11.12 1.57
N SER A 194 -3.58 -9.80 1.62
CA SER A 194 -3.59 -9.07 2.88
C SER A 194 -4.73 -9.54 3.80
N ALA A 195 -5.92 -9.78 3.25
CA ALA A 195 -7.03 -10.33 4.01
C ALA A 195 -6.75 -11.76 4.54
N GLU A 196 -6.09 -12.61 3.74
CA GLU A 196 -5.69 -13.98 4.13
C GLU A 196 -4.60 -13.99 5.22
N SER A 197 -3.76 -12.94 5.26
CA SER A 197 -2.67 -12.83 6.23
C SER A 197 -3.11 -12.52 7.66
N GLY A 198 -4.37 -12.10 7.85
CA GLY A 198 -4.94 -11.69 9.15
C GLY A 198 -5.01 -10.17 9.34
N TYR A 199 -4.59 -9.39 8.34
CA TYR A 199 -4.64 -7.94 8.34
C TYR A 199 -5.80 -7.42 7.47
N SER A 200 -6.13 -6.13 7.63
CA SER A 200 -7.20 -5.47 6.90
C SER A 200 -6.81 -4.05 6.53
N THR A 201 -7.18 -3.65 5.32
CA THR A 201 -7.07 -2.27 4.85
C THR A 201 -7.99 -1.32 5.62
N GLY A 202 -9.09 -1.83 6.19
CA GLY A 202 -9.98 -1.07 7.08
C GLY A 202 -9.36 -0.72 8.45
N ALA A 203 -8.19 -1.29 8.77
CA ALA A 203 -7.45 -1.04 10.00
C ALA A 203 -6.04 -0.48 9.73
N ALA A 204 -5.83 0.07 8.54
CA ALA A 204 -4.55 0.61 8.09
C ALA A 204 -3.98 1.70 9.02
N ALA A 205 -2.65 1.84 9.05
CA ALA A 205 -1.96 2.74 9.97
C ALA A 205 -2.29 4.22 9.74
N GLU A 206 -2.52 4.63 8.49
CA GLU A 206 -2.93 5.98 8.14
C GLU A 206 -4.28 6.38 8.76
N ASN A 207 -5.15 5.43 9.13
CA ASN A 207 -6.41 5.74 9.78
C ASN A 207 -6.19 6.39 11.16
N ILE A 208 -5.12 6.01 11.87
CA ILE A 208 -4.75 6.65 13.14
C ILE A 208 -4.41 8.12 12.92
N LEU A 209 -3.74 8.43 11.81
CA LEU A 209 -3.41 9.81 11.44
C LEU A 209 -4.67 10.58 11.04
N TYR A 210 -5.56 9.99 10.22
CA TYR A 210 -6.84 10.62 9.85
C TYR A 210 -7.75 10.90 11.06
N GLU A 211 -7.78 9.99 12.04
CA GLU A 211 -8.49 10.20 13.30
C GLU A 211 -7.85 11.32 14.12
N ALA A 212 -6.50 11.36 14.19
CA ALA A 212 -5.79 12.37 14.95
C ALA A 212 -5.88 13.77 14.34
N ILE A 213 -5.89 13.91 13.00
CA ILE A 213 -5.95 15.20 12.30
C ILE A 213 -7.06 16.09 12.88
N GLY A 214 -8.27 15.55 13.06
CA GLY A 214 -9.41 16.34 13.56
C GLY A 214 -9.65 17.58 12.70
N ASP A 215 -9.66 18.76 13.34
CA ASP A 215 -9.82 20.06 12.69
C ASP A 215 -8.48 20.71 12.30
N ARG A 216 -7.35 20.04 12.55
CA ARG A 216 -6.02 20.59 12.22
C ARG A 216 -5.82 20.64 10.70
N PRO A 217 -5.02 21.60 10.19
CA PRO A 217 -4.72 21.69 8.77
C PRO A 217 -4.15 20.39 8.21
N LEU A 218 -4.72 19.92 7.10
CA LEU A 218 -4.21 18.80 6.31
C LEU A 218 -3.83 19.30 4.92
N THR A 219 -2.62 18.94 4.49
CA THR A 219 -2.19 19.06 3.10
C THR A 219 -2.10 17.66 2.50
N ALA A 220 -2.80 17.45 1.38
CA ALA A 220 -2.61 16.27 0.55
C ALA A 220 -1.50 16.55 -0.47
N LEU A 221 -0.62 15.59 -0.69
CA LEU A 221 0.44 15.69 -1.70
C LEU A 221 -0.08 15.36 -3.11
N GLU A 222 -1.12 14.55 -3.18
CA GLU A 222 -1.82 14.12 -4.39
C GLU A 222 -3.30 13.83 -4.12
N THR A 223 -4.06 13.65 -5.18
CA THR A 223 -5.44 13.17 -5.16
C THR A 223 -5.48 11.66 -5.37
N PHE A 224 -6.56 11.03 -4.90
CA PHE A 224 -6.80 9.62 -5.18
C PHE A 224 -6.88 9.33 -6.70
N GLU A 225 -7.37 10.27 -7.50
CA GLU A 225 -7.40 10.13 -8.96
C GLU A 225 -6.00 10.12 -9.58
N GLU A 226 -5.13 11.06 -9.20
CA GLU A 226 -3.74 11.10 -9.66
C GLU A 226 -3.03 9.79 -9.33
N GLN A 227 -3.26 9.26 -8.14
CA GLN A 227 -2.63 8.01 -7.73
C GLN A 227 -3.11 6.79 -8.54
N MET A 228 -4.41 6.69 -8.84
CA MET A 228 -4.92 5.61 -9.70
C MET A 228 -4.46 5.78 -11.15
N ARG A 229 -4.40 7.01 -11.66
CA ARG A 229 -3.89 7.31 -12.99
C ARG A 229 -2.42 6.96 -13.14
N LEU A 230 -1.62 7.13 -12.09
CA LEU A 230 -0.22 6.71 -12.10
C LEU A 230 -0.09 5.24 -12.46
N LEU A 231 -0.92 4.36 -11.89
CA LEU A 231 -0.95 2.93 -12.23
C LEU A 231 -1.54 2.68 -13.63
N ASP A 232 -2.58 3.41 -13.98
CA ASP A 232 -3.30 3.25 -15.24
C ASP A 232 -2.49 3.63 -16.48
N ASP A 233 -1.69 4.68 -16.34
CA ASP A 233 -0.87 5.28 -17.40
C ASP A 233 0.50 4.59 -17.53
N LEU A 234 0.82 3.61 -16.68
CA LEU A 234 2.02 2.79 -16.85
C LEU A 234 2.02 2.12 -18.23
N PRO A 235 3.18 2.03 -18.90
CA PRO A 235 3.29 1.24 -20.13
C PRO A 235 2.77 -0.18 -19.90
N MET A 236 2.08 -0.72 -20.89
CA MET A 236 1.40 -2.02 -20.76
C MET A 236 2.38 -3.15 -20.44
N GLU A 237 3.60 -3.05 -20.94
CA GLU A 237 4.71 -3.96 -20.63
C GLU A 237 5.06 -3.93 -19.14
N ILE A 238 5.05 -2.76 -18.50
CA ILE A 238 5.27 -2.63 -17.05
C ILE A 238 4.08 -3.20 -16.28
N GLN A 239 2.86 -2.96 -16.73
CA GLN A 239 1.68 -3.55 -16.10
C GLN A 239 1.70 -5.10 -16.18
N ASP A 240 2.15 -5.66 -17.30
CA ASP A 240 2.37 -7.11 -17.46
C ASP A 240 3.41 -7.62 -16.45
N LEU A 241 4.54 -6.91 -16.30
CA LEU A 241 5.57 -7.26 -15.31
C LEU A 241 5.04 -7.25 -13.88
N MET A 242 4.23 -6.24 -13.51
CA MET A 242 3.59 -6.16 -12.20
C MET A 242 2.67 -7.37 -11.95
N LEU A 243 1.87 -7.74 -12.95
CA LEU A 243 1.00 -8.91 -12.85
C LEU A 243 1.81 -10.20 -12.75
N ARG A 244 2.91 -10.31 -13.51
CA ARG A 244 3.82 -11.44 -13.48
C ARG A 244 4.45 -11.64 -12.10
N ASP A 245 4.98 -10.56 -11.51
CA ASP A 245 5.52 -10.59 -10.15
C ASP A 245 4.47 -11.07 -9.16
N ALA A 246 3.31 -10.41 -9.11
CA ALA A 246 2.22 -10.74 -8.18
C ALA A 246 1.76 -12.20 -8.30
N LEU A 247 1.68 -12.75 -9.51
CA LEU A 247 1.32 -14.15 -9.73
C LEU A 247 2.43 -15.13 -9.31
N SER A 248 3.68 -14.79 -9.57
CA SER A 248 4.83 -15.64 -9.26
C SER A 248 5.02 -15.82 -7.75
N ARG A 249 4.71 -14.79 -6.97
CA ARG A 249 4.85 -14.79 -5.51
C ARG A 249 3.58 -15.19 -4.77
N LEU A 250 2.47 -15.42 -5.47
CA LEU A 250 1.15 -15.65 -4.86
C LEU A 250 1.12 -16.77 -3.80
N ASP A 251 1.95 -17.81 -3.94
CA ASP A 251 2.00 -18.91 -2.97
C ASP A 251 2.71 -18.53 -1.66
N HIS A 252 3.60 -17.54 -1.68
CA HIS A 252 4.37 -17.03 -0.54
C HIS A 252 3.83 -15.71 -0.01
N ALA A 253 2.96 -15.04 -0.78
CA ALA A 253 2.52 -13.68 -0.55
C ALA A 253 1.93 -13.43 0.86
N VAL A 254 1.31 -14.44 1.49
CA VAL A 254 0.80 -14.34 2.87
C VAL A 254 1.92 -14.18 3.89
N ASP A 255 2.99 -14.98 3.75
CA ASP A 255 4.14 -14.92 4.64
C ASP A 255 4.98 -13.67 4.36
N ASP A 256 5.10 -13.27 3.08
CA ASP A 256 5.76 -12.01 2.69
C ASP A 256 5.02 -10.80 3.28
N THR A 257 3.69 -10.81 3.26
CA THR A 257 2.86 -9.75 3.89
C THR A 257 3.12 -9.69 5.40
N ARG A 258 3.17 -10.84 6.09
CA ARG A 258 3.47 -10.88 7.52
C ARG A 258 4.89 -10.42 7.83
N ALA A 259 5.86 -10.75 6.98
CA ALA A 259 7.24 -10.31 7.12
C ALA A 259 7.34 -8.79 6.95
N LEU A 260 6.69 -8.22 5.93
CA LEU A 260 6.62 -6.77 5.70
C LEU A 260 5.99 -6.04 6.89
N VAL A 261 4.83 -6.52 7.35
CA VAL A 261 4.15 -5.94 8.51
C VAL A 261 5.06 -6.00 9.74
N ARG A 262 5.72 -7.13 9.99
CA ARG A 262 6.63 -7.28 11.12
C ARG A 262 7.83 -6.34 11.02
N ALA A 263 8.42 -6.19 9.83
CA ALA A 263 9.52 -5.25 9.59
C ALA A 263 9.09 -3.80 9.91
N TRP A 264 7.89 -3.41 9.44
CA TRP A 264 7.30 -2.12 9.76
C TRP A 264 7.05 -1.95 11.26
N GLN A 265 6.48 -2.95 11.94
CA GLN A 265 6.18 -2.90 13.38
C GLN A 265 7.41 -2.68 14.25
N ILE A 266 8.58 -3.18 13.88
CA ILE A 266 9.80 -3.02 14.69
C ILE A 266 10.73 -1.92 14.15
N GLY A 267 10.38 -1.27 13.04
CA GLY A 267 11.22 -0.29 12.38
C GLY A 267 12.50 -0.89 11.80
N ASP A 268 12.40 -2.09 11.22
CA ASP A 268 13.49 -2.75 10.49
C ASP A 268 13.60 -2.17 9.08
N GLU A 269 14.32 -1.05 8.95
CA GLU A 269 14.51 -0.36 7.66
C GLU A 269 15.13 -1.27 6.60
N ALA A 270 16.06 -2.14 6.98
CA ALA A 270 16.70 -3.08 6.07
C ALA A 270 15.71 -4.16 5.58
N GLY A 271 14.86 -4.67 6.48
CA GLY A 271 13.78 -5.59 6.11
C GLY A 271 12.75 -4.95 5.19
N LEU A 272 12.40 -3.68 5.42
CA LEU A 272 11.51 -2.91 4.55
C LEU A 272 12.13 -2.66 3.17
N GLU A 273 13.43 -2.32 3.11
CA GLU A 273 14.15 -2.13 1.86
C GLU A 273 14.25 -3.44 1.07
N ALA A 274 14.55 -4.56 1.72
CA ALA A 274 14.60 -5.86 1.08
C ALA A 274 13.24 -6.25 0.49
N ALA A 275 12.14 -6.05 1.23
CA ALA A 275 10.79 -6.31 0.74
C ALA A 275 10.41 -5.39 -0.44
N ALA A 276 10.89 -4.14 -0.45
CA ALA A 276 10.64 -3.22 -1.55
C ALA A 276 11.39 -3.61 -2.83
N ARG A 277 12.58 -4.21 -2.73
CA ARG A 277 13.43 -4.61 -3.86
C ARG A 277 13.19 -6.03 -4.37
N GLU A 278 12.46 -6.86 -3.62
CA GLU A 278 12.27 -8.27 -3.96
C GLU A 278 11.72 -8.47 -5.38
N GLY A 279 10.79 -7.61 -5.81
CA GLY A 279 10.25 -7.62 -7.18
C GLY A 279 11.30 -7.31 -8.26
N THR A 280 12.21 -6.37 -8.01
CA THR A 280 13.27 -6.00 -8.97
C THR A 280 14.43 -6.98 -8.98
N ASP A 281 14.72 -7.63 -7.86
CA ASP A 281 15.68 -8.73 -7.81
C ASP A 281 15.24 -9.92 -8.69
N LEU A 282 13.93 -10.16 -8.77
CA LEU A 282 13.34 -11.18 -9.65
C LEU A 282 13.17 -10.67 -11.09
N LEU A 283 12.71 -9.44 -11.27
CA LEU A 283 12.39 -8.80 -12.54
C LEU A 283 13.03 -7.39 -12.61
N PRO A 284 14.29 -7.27 -13.03
CA PRO A 284 14.99 -5.98 -13.07
C PRO A 284 14.28 -4.90 -13.88
N GLU A 285 13.47 -5.28 -14.86
CA GLU A 285 12.65 -4.35 -15.65
C GLU A 285 11.58 -3.62 -14.84
N LEU A 286 11.26 -4.09 -13.62
CA LEU A 286 10.41 -3.36 -12.68
C LEU A 286 11.09 -2.12 -12.09
N ASP A 287 12.39 -1.90 -12.27
CA ASP A 287 13.06 -0.69 -11.78
C ASP A 287 12.37 0.58 -12.30
N ALA A 288 11.89 0.56 -13.55
CA ALA A 288 11.13 1.66 -14.14
C ALA A 288 9.80 1.93 -13.41
N PHE A 289 9.15 0.90 -12.88
CA PHE A 289 7.95 1.05 -12.05
C PHE A 289 8.28 1.76 -10.74
N TYR A 290 9.35 1.36 -10.06
CA TYR A 290 9.79 2.00 -8.81
C TYR A 290 10.28 3.44 -9.02
N GLU A 291 10.97 3.73 -10.11
CA GLU A 291 11.37 5.11 -10.46
C GLU A 291 10.15 6.01 -10.63
N ILE A 292 9.09 5.54 -11.31
CA ILE A 292 7.86 6.31 -11.52
C ILE A 292 7.13 6.51 -10.19
N LEU A 293 6.93 5.43 -9.44
CA LEU A 293 6.05 5.41 -8.27
C LEU A 293 6.69 6.01 -7.03
N LEU A 294 8.00 5.85 -6.86
CA LEU A 294 8.73 6.34 -5.71
C LEU A 294 9.49 7.61 -6.09
N ASP A 295 10.48 7.54 -6.97
CA ASP A 295 11.41 8.65 -7.14
C ASP A 295 10.78 9.89 -7.77
N ARG A 296 10.18 9.76 -8.96
CA ARG A 296 9.54 10.88 -9.66
C ARG A 296 8.40 11.46 -8.83
N ARG A 297 7.52 10.61 -8.28
CA ARG A 297 6.39 11.03 -7.45
C ARG A 297 6.86 11.80 -6.21
N ASN A 298 7.87 11.29 -5.50
CA ASN A 298 8.42 11.96 -4.32
C ASN A 298 9.08 13.30 -4.67
N ILE A 299 9.72 13.42 -5.84
CA ILE A 299 10.29 14.69 -6.33
C ILE A 299 9.17 15.71 -6.60
N GLU A 300 8.06 15.29 -7.18
CA GLU A 300 6.89 16.14 -7.46
C GLU A 300 6.23 16.68 -6.18
N TRP A 301 6.36 15.99 -5.05
CA TRP A 301 5.86 16.44 -3.75
C TRP A 301 6.73 17.52 -3.07
N LEU A 302 8.01 17.64 -3.44
CA LEU A 302 8.95 18.54 -2.77
C LEU A 302 8.52 20.02 -2.73
N PRO A 303 7.91 20.61 -3.79
CA PRO A 303 7.43 21.99 -3.73
C PRO A 303 6.39 22.21 -2.62
N THR A 304 5.47 21.26 -2.43
CA THR A 304 4.42 21.31 -1.39
C THR A 304 5.02 21.18 0.02
N LEU A 305 6.08 20.39 0.18
CA LEU A 305 6.77 20.24 1.46
C LEU A 305 7.61 21.47 1.84
N ARG A 306 7.97 22.31 0.86
CA ARG A 306 8.77 23.53 1.07
C ARG A 306 7.93 24.79 1.33
N SER A 307 6.61 24.73 1.14
CA SER A 307 5.67 25.85 1.33
C SER A 307 5.14 25.95 2.76
#